data_AF-A0A5N3R455-F1
#
_entry.id   AF-A0A5N3R455-F1
#
_cell.length_a   1.000
_cell.length_b   1.000
_cell.length_c   1.000
_cell.angle_alpha   90.00
_cell.angle_beta   90.00
_cell.angle_gamma   90.00
#
_symmetry.space_group_name_H-M   'P 1'
#
loop_
_entity.id
_entity.type
_entity.pdbx_description
1 polymer ?
#
loop_
_entity_poly.entity_id
_entity_poly.type
_entity_poly.pdbx_seq_one_letter_code
_entity_poly.pdbx_strand_id
1 'polypeptide(L)'
;MRACIDALRSDNPLESAILKLRIDIEEVAKNYEHLDSVLLDTSLLHKKLDEAKQSIDFLYNGAEELEDKVALINEANEHAQQLPSLIKKIDLGSQKIKDKLDVLTTADEELQEKKSQLYDDFKLIHSYEQEASELIKECKRSRNVAVSEGLASGFEKKATELQVSINWWIVGLVCALLFGMGFGYVRSEQLTEILKMDLTVGQAFLHFIITVFSVGGPFWLAWLCTRQVNKCFTLSEDYAYKATVTRAYTGFQDEAEKFADDTAQQIFRSAISRLDEMPLRLIHDKDHSSPLHELMNSDVIQKAGPEVMIELTKAFAKGKQSLSSKAKETLSPKPPQPASVEPVKTIN
;
A
#
# COMPACT_ATOMS: atom_id res chain seq x y z
N MET A 1 19.50 158.24 -49.67
CA MET A 1 20.30 159.48 -49.53
C MET A 1 21.42 159.41 -50.57
N ARG A 2 21.30 159.69 -51.88
CA ARG A 2 20.61 160.72 -52.68
C ARG A 2 20.74 162.14 -52.11
N ALA A 3 21.49 162.96 -52.85
CA ALA A 3 21.74 164.40 -52.73
C ALA A 3 22.77 164.85 -51.68
N CYS A 4 24.05 165.02 -52.07
CA CYS A 4 24.81 166.20 -51.65
C CYS A 4 26.21 166.47 -52.28
N ILE A 5 26.76 165.74 -53.25
CA ILE A 5 28.12 166.08 -53.73
C ILE A 5 28.24 166.00 -55.26
N ASP A 6 27.51 166.90 -55.92
CA ASP A 6 27.94 167.52 -57.18
C ASP A 6 28.76 168.76 -56.80
N ALA A 7 30.09 168.64 -56.75
CA ALA A 7 31.05 169.71 -57.05
C ALA A 7 32.47 169.26 -56.67
N LEU A 8 33.28 169.08 -57.72
CA LEU A 8 34.75 169.18 -57.81
C LEU A 8 35.38 167.98 -58.49
N ARG A 9 35.20 167.97 -59.82
CA ARG A 9 36.14 167.40 -60.78
C ARG A 9 37.52 168.04 -60.53
N SER A 10 38.46 167.27 -60.00
CA SER A 10 39.91 167.51 -60.09
C SER A 10 40.68 166.33 -59.50
N ASP A 11 41.00 165.36 -60.36
CA ASP A 11 42.07 164.34 -60.27
C ASP A 11 42.59 163.91 -58.88
N ASN A 12 42.11 162.77 -58.35
CA ASN A 12 42.97 161.85 -57.60
C ASN A 12 42.39 160.42 -57.46
N PRO A 13 43.08 159.36 -57.94
CA PRO A 13 42.57 157.97 -57.93
C PRO A 13 42.58 157.26 -56.56
N LEU A 14 43.21 157.86 -55.53
CA LEU A 14 43.44 157.22 -54.23
C LEU A 14 42.20 157.17 -53.31
N GLU A 15 41.33 158.19 -53.30
CA GLU A 15 40.14 158.19 -52.42
C GLU A 15 39.08 157.15 -52.84
N SER A 16 38.98 156.87 -54.14
CA SER A 16 38.05 155.84 -54.65
C SER A 16 38.46 154.41 -54.24
N ALA A 17 39.76 154.18 -54.04
CA ALA A 17 40.30 152.88 -53.62
C ALA A 17 40.09 152.64 -52.11
N ILE A 18 40.22 153.68 -51.28
CA ILE A 18 40.01 153.59 -49.84
C ILE A 18 38.54 153.28 -49.51
N LEU A 19 37.60 153.86 -50.25
CA LEU A 19 36.17 153.56 -50.11
C LEU A 19 35.80 152.14 -50.53
N LYS A 20 36.44 151.59 -51.57
CA LYS A 20 36.26 150.18 -51.96
C LYS A 20 36.81 149.22 -50.90
N LEU A 21 38.02 149.48 -50.39
CA LEU A 21 38.62 148.68 -49.31
C LEU A 21 37.76 148.66 -48.04
N ARG A 22 37.08 149.75 -47.70
CA ARG A 22 36.18 149.80 -46.55
C ARG A 22 34.94 148.93 -46.73
N ILE A 23 34.37 148.92 -47.94
CA ILE A 23 33.23 148.08 -48.29
C ILE A 23 33.63 146.60 -48.27
N ASP A 24 34.80 146.26 -48.81
CA ASP A 24 35.30 144.88 -48.84
C ASP A 24 35.58 144.34 -47.43
N ILE A 25 36.11 145.17 -46.51
CA ILE A 25 36.35 144.77 -45.10
C ILE A 25 35.02 144.52 -44.35
N GLU A 26 33.99 145.33 -44.62
CA GLU A 26 32.68 145.20 -43.98
C GLU A 26 31.90 143.99 -44.52
N GLU A 27 32.15 143.58 -45.76
CA GLU A 27 31.67 142.34 -46.37
C GLU A 27 32.36 141.09 -45.76
N VAL A 28 33.67 141.15 -45.53
CA VAL A 28 34.43 140.07 -44.87
C VAL A 28 34.00 139.87 -43.40
N ALA A 29 33.70 140.95 -42.67
CA ALA A 29 33.22 140.87 -41.29
C ALA A 29 31.85 140.18 -41.20
N LYS A 30 30.92 140.48 -42.12
CA LYS A 30 29.62 139.78 -42.20
C LYS A 30 29.76 138.31 -42.57
N ASN A 31 30.74 137.96 -43.39
CA ASN A 31 31.00 136.57 -43.75
C ASN A 31 31.54 135.73 -42.57
N TYR A 32 32.24 136.35 -41.62
CA TYR A 32 32.76 135.67 -40.42
C TYR A 32 31.64 135.31 -39.43
N GLU A 33 30.66 136.19 -39.26
CA GLU A 33 29.48 135.95 -38.40
C GLU A 33 28.55 134.85 -38.98
N HIS A 34 28.48 134.74 -40.32
CA HIS A 34 27.74 133.68 -41.00
C HIS A 34 28.44 132.31 -40.90
N LEU A 35 29.77 132.26 -40.81
CA LEU A 35 30.51 131.00 -40.71
C LEU A 35 30.29 130.31 -39.34
N ASP A 36 30.16 131.08 -38.26
CA ASP A 36 29.98 130.57 -36.90
C ASP A 36 28.58 129.95 -36.69
N SER A 37 27.55 130.53 -37.32
CA SER A 37 26.20 129.96 -37.29
C SER A 37 26.11 128.61 -38.04
N VAL A 38 26.88 128.45 -39.13
CA VAL A 38 26.94 127.21 -39.91
C VAL A 38 27.73 126.12 -39.15
N LEU A 39 28.75 126.50 -38.38
CA LEU A 39 29.50 125.58 -37.52
C LEU A 39 28.64 125.07 -36.34
N LEU A 40 27.75 125.90 -35.80
CA LEU A 40 26.77 125.49 -34.80
C LEU A 40 25.73 124.52 -35.39
N ASP A 41 25.21 124.81 -36.59
CA ASP A 41 24.22 123.96 -37.28
C ASP A 41 24.80 122.59 -37.69
N THR A 42 26.07 122.53 -38.11
CA THR A 42 26.74 121.26 -38.44
C THR A 42 26.96 120.35 -37.23
N SER A 43 27.17 120.93 -36.04
CA SER A 43 27.25 120.17 -34.77
C SER A 43 25.88 119.61 -34.34
N LEU A 44 24.82 120.39 -34.56
CA LEU A 44 23.43 119.98 -34.35
C LEU A 44 23.01 118.87 -35.32
N LEU A 45 23.49 118.94 -36.56
CA LEU A 45 23.28 117.90 -37.56
C LEU A 45 24.01 116.60 -37.20
N HIS A 46 25.26 116.67 -36.72
CA HIS A 46 25.99 115.51 -36.21
C HIS A 46 25.29 114.88 -35.02
N LYS A 47 24.81 115.69 -34.07
CA LYS A 47 24.07 115.18 -32.91
C LYS A 47 22.76 114.49 -33.32
N LYS A 48 22.01 115.07 -34.26
CA LYS A 48 20.81 114.42 -34.83
C LYS A 48 21.13 113.16 -35.62
N LEU A 49 22.28 113.12 -36.31
CA LEU A 49 22.74 111.95 -37.03
C LEU A 49 23.15 110.82 -36.08
N ASP A 50 23.80 111.14 -34.96
CA ASP A 50 24.12 110.18 -33.91
C ASP A 50 22.86 109.70 -33.17
N GLU A 51 21.90 110.58 -32.89
CA GLU A 51 20.60 110.22 -32.32
C GLU A 51 19.79 109.32 -33.30
N ALA A 52 19.83 109.62 -34.59
CA ALA A 52 19.21 108.79 -35.63
C ALA A 52 19.92 107.44 -35.78
N LYS A 53 21.25 107.42 -35.70
CA LYS A 53 22.05 106.18 -35.74
C LYS A 53 21.77 105.31 -34.52
N GLN A 54 21.75 105.87 -33.32
CA GLN A 54 21.37 105.15 -32.10
C GLN A 54 19.93 104.64 -32.18
N SER A 55 19.01 105.42 -32.77
CA SER A 55 17.63 104.97 -32.98
C SER A 55 17.56 103.83 -33.98
N ILE A 56 18.35 103.86 -35.06
CA ILE A 56 18.45 102.78 -36.04
C ILE A 56 19.06 101.53 -35.41
N ASP A 57 20.12 101.66 -34.62
CA ASP A 57 20.76 100.53 -33.91
C ASP A 57 19.80 99.91 -32.87
N PHE A 58 19.03 100.75 -32.16
CA PHE A 58 17.98 100.28 -31.25
C PHE A 58 16.85 99.55 -31.98
N LEU A 59 16.40 100.09 -33.12
CA LEU A 59 15.38 99.44 -33.95
C LEU A 59 15.89 98.15 -34.59
N TYR A 60 17.17 98.07 -34.94
CA TYR A 60 17.81 96.88 -35.47
C TYR A 60 17.87 95.76 -34.42
N ASN A 61 18.37 96.07 -33.22
CA ASN A 61 18.38 95.12 -32.10
C ASN A 61 16.96 94.71 -31.67
N GLY A 62 16.02 95.65 -31.68
CA GLY A 62 14.61 95.38 -31.38
C GLY A 62 13.92 94.55 -32.47
N ALA A 63 14.34 94.65 -33.72
CA ALA A 63 13.84 93.82 -34.82
C ALA A 63 14.37 92.38 -34.71
N GLU A 64 15.65 92.19 -34.33
CA GLU A 64 16.24 90.87 -34.06
C GLU A 64 15.54 90.18 -32.86
N GLU A 65 15.32 90.90 -31.76
CA GLU A 65 14.60 90.35 -30.59
C GLU A 65 13.11 90.07 -30.90
N LEU A 66 12.50 90.84 -31.80
CA LEU A 66 11.14 90.60 -32.27
C LEU A 66 11.07 89.38 -33.19
N GLU A 67 12.07 89.16 -34.03
CA GLU A 67 12.18 87.98 -34.89
C GLU A 67 12.27 86.71 -34.03
N ASP A 68 13.09 86.70 -32.98
CA ASP A 68 13.19 85.59 -32.03
C ASP A 68 11.87 85.34 -31.28
N LYS A 69 11.20 86.40 -30.81
CA LYS A 69 9.89 86.28 -30.15
C LYS A 69 8.82 85.76 -31.10
N VAL A 70 8.82 86.20 -32.36
CA VAL A 70 7.88 85.73 -33.38
C VAL A 70 8.17 84.27 -33.74
N ALA A 71 9.44 83.86 -33.83
CA ALA A 71 9.82 82.47 -34.00
C ALA A 71 9.33 81.60 -32.83
N LEU A 72 9.53 82.04 -31.58
CA LEU A 72 9.07 81.34 -30.39
C LEU A 72 7.54 81.28 -30.29
N ILE A 73 6.82 82.35 -30.67
CA ILE A 73 5.36 82.36 -30.74
C ILE A 73 4.86 81.40 -31.81
N ASN A 74 5.50 81.35 -32.97
CA ASN A 74 5.12 80.43 -34.05
C ASN A 74 5.37 78.97 -33.65
N GLU A 75 6.51 78.67 -33.01
CA GLU A 75 6.82 77.35 -32.45
C GLU A 75 5.81 76.95 -31.36
N ALA A 76 5.52 77.86 -30.42
CA ALA A 76 4.51 77.64 -29.39
C ALA A 76 3.11 77.44 -29.97
N ASN A 77 2.76 78.16 -31.04
CA ASN A 77 1.49 78.02 -31.73
C ASN A 77 1.41 76.69 -32.49
N GLU A 78 2.49 76.22 -33.09
CA GLU A 78 2.57 74.90 -33.73
C GLU A 78 2.39 73.77 -32.69
N HIS A 79 3.05 73.87 -31.54
CA HIS A 79 2.83 72.95 -30.42
C HIS A 79 1.40 73.01 -29.86
N ALA A 80 0.81 74.21 -29.78
CA ALA A 80 -0.57 74.40 -29.32
C ALA A 80 -1.59 73.79 -30.30
N GLN A 81 -1.33 73.85 -31.61
CA GLN A 81 -2.17 73.19 -32.63
C GLN A 81 -2.11 71.66 -32.55
N GLN A 82 -1.01 71.10 -32.05
CA GLN A 82 -0.87 69.65 -31.84
C GLN A 82 -1.51 69.18 -30.52
N LEU A 83 -1.75 70.08 -29.56
CA LEU A 83 -2.29 69.77 -28.23
C LEU A 83 -3.64 69.02 -28.27
N PRO A 84 -4.64 69.38 -29.11
CA PRO A 84 -5.88 68.62 -29.24
C PRO A 84 -5.66 67.18 -29.70
N SER A 85 -4.65 66.94 -30.54
CA SER A 85 -4.31 65.60 -31.01
C SER A 85 -3.66 64.75 -29.90
N LEU A 86 -2.85 65.38 -29.04
CA LEU A 86 -2.25 64.75 -27.86
C LEU A 86 -3.32 64.40 -26.81
N ILE A 87 -4.25 65.31 -26.54
CA ILE A 87 -5.39 65.06 -25.64
C ILE A 87 -6.20 63.86 -26.14
N LYS A 88 -6.53 63.80 -27.44
CA LYS A 88 -7.21 62.64 -28.03
C LYS A 88 -6.40 61.35 -27.88
N LYS A 89 -5.08 61.38 -28.05
CA LYS A 89 -4.22 60.19 -27.86
C LYS A 89 -4.20 59.73 -26.39
N ILE A 90 -4.17 60.67 -25.44
CA ILE A 90 -4.21 60.39 -24.00
C ILE A 90 -5.58 59.82 -23.60
N ASP A 91 -6.69 60.38 -24.11
CA ASP A 91 -8.04 59.86 -23.86
C ASP A 91 -8.20 58.44 -24.43
N LEU A 92 -7.75 58.22 -25.67
CA LEU A 92 -7.74 56.88 -26.28
C LEU A 92 -6.85 55.91 -25.51
N GLY A 93 -5.70 56.36 -25.00
CA GLY A 93 -4.83 55.58 -24.13
C GLY A 93 -5.51 55.22 -22.81
N SER A 94 -6.18 56.18 -22.19
CA SER A 94 -6.90 56.01 -20.92
C SER A 94 -8.09 55.08 -21.07
N GLN A 95 -8.86 55.18 -22.16
CA GLN A 95 -9.91 54.22 -22.50
C GLN A 95 -9.37 52.81 -22.68
N LYS A 96 -8.29 52.63 -23.46
CA LYS A 96 -7.65 51.31 -23.63
C LYS A 96 -7.15 50.72 -22.33
N ILE A 97 -6.62 51.54 -21.42
CA ILE A 97 -6.20 51.11 -20.09
C ILE A 97 -7.43 50.66 -19.29
N LYS A 98 -8.52 51.43 -19.33
CA LYS A 98 -9.76 51.09 -18.64
C LYS A 98 -10.38 49.79 -19.17
N ASP A 99 -10.49 49.63 -20.48
CA ASP A 99 -11.00 48.41 -21.10
C ASP A 99 -10.16 47.18 -20.70
N LYS A 100 -8.83 47.32 -20.67
CA LYS A 100 -7.94 46.26 -20.20
C LYS A 100 -8.09 45.99 -18.71
N LEU A 101 -8.34 47.02 -17.89
CA LEU A 101 -8.57 46.88 -16.46
C LEU A 101 -9.85 46.10 -16.20
N ASP A 102 -10.95 46.42 -16.91
CA ASP A 102 -12.24 45.73 -16.77
C ASP A 102 -12.15 44.24 -17.19
N VAL A 103 -11.37 43.94 -18.25
CA VAL A 103 -11.08 42.55 -18.64
C VAL A 103 -10.25 41.84 -17.57
N LEU A 104 -9.26 42.52 -16.98
CA LEU A 104 -8.42 41.97 -15.91
C LEU A 104 -9.22 41.70 -14.63
N THR A 105 -10.14 42.58 -14.25
CA THR A 105 -11.00 42.37 -13.07
C THR A 105 -11.94 41.19 -13.28
N THR A 106 -12.55 41.09 -14.46
CA THR A 106 -13.42 39.94 -14.80
C THR A 106 -12.63 38.64 -14.80
N ALA A 107 -11.42 38.65 -15.36
CA ALA A 107 -10.53 37.48 -15.36
C ALA A 107 -10.06 37.09 -13.95
N ASP A 108 -9.83 38.06 -13.05
CA ASP A 108 -9.47 37.78 -11.66
C ASP A 108 -10.64 37.17 -10.88
N GLU A 109 -11.87 37.66 -11.10
CA GLU A 109 -13.09 37.06 -10.53
C GLU A 109 -13.26 35.60 -10.97
N GLU A 110 -13.14 35.31 -12.28
CA GLU A 110 -13.18 33.93 -12.80
C GLU A 110 -12.05 33.05 -12.25
N LEU A 111 -10.85 33.62 -12.04
CA LEU A 111 -9.71 32.93 -11.47
C LEU A 111 -9.96 32.55 -10.01
N GLN A 112 -10.53 33.47 -9.21
CA GLN A 112 -10.89 33.20 -7.82
C GLN A 112 -11.98 32.14 -7.72
N GLU A 113 -12.98 32.18 -8.60
CA GLU A 113 -14.04 31.17 -8.64
C GLU A 113 -13.45 29.79 -8.97
N LYS A 114 -12.64 29.66 -10.03
CA LYS A 114 -11.97 28.41 -10.39
C LYS A 114 -11.02 27.92 -9.31
N LYS A 115 -10.32 28.83 -8.62
CA LYS A 115 -9.47 28.48 -7.49
C LYS A 115 -10.29 27.89 -6.35
N SER A 116 -11.47 28.45 -6.04
CA SER A 116 -12.38 27.89 -5.04
C SER A 116 -12.86 26.48 -5.44
N GLN A 117 -13.27 26.30 -6.70
CA GLN A 117 -13.69 25.00 -7.23
C GLN A 117 -12.55 23.98 -7.17
N LEU A 118 -11.32 24.36 -7.51
CA LEU A 118 -10.14 23.49 -7.35
C LEU A 118 -9.91 23.08 -5.89
N TYR A 119 -10.10 23.99 -4.93
CA TYR A 119 -9.99 23.64 -3.51
C TYR A 119 -11.06 22.63 -3.08
N ASP A 120 -12.29 22.79 -3.55
CA ASP A 120 -13.38 21.85 -3.28
C ASP A 120 -13.13 20.49 -3.93
N ASP A 121 -12.65 20.47 -5.18
CA ASP A 121 -12.24 19.26 -5.89
C ASP A 121 -11.08 18.56 -5.18
N PHE A 122 -10.06 19.29 -4.73
CA PHE A 122 -8.96 18.73 -3.94
C PHE A 122 -9.44 18.10 -2.64
N LYS A 123 -10.40 18.75 -1.96
CA LYS A 123 -11.00 18.21 -0.74
C LYS A 123 -11.78 16.92 -1.03
N LEU A 124 -12.51 16.88 -2.16
CA LEU A 124 -13.25 15.71 -2.59
C LEU A 124 -12.32 14.55 -2.96
N ILE A 125 -11.25 14.82 -3.72
CA ILE A 125 -10.21 13.85 -4.07
C ILE A 125 -9.59 13.24 -2.80
N HIS A 126 -9.26 14.08 -1.81
CA HIS A 126 -8.69 13.58 -0.56
C HIS A 126 -9.69 12.72 0.23
N SER A 127 -10.98 13.07 0.21
CA SER A 127 -12.02 12.24 0.83
C SER A 127 -12.17 10.88 0.14
N TYR A 128 -12.11 10.83 -1.21
CA TYR A 128 -12.14 9.58 -1.95
C TYR A 128 -10.86 8.75 -1.77
N GLU A 129 -9.70 9.39 -1.62
CA GLU A 129 -8.44 8.70 -1.30
C GLU A 129 -8.55 8.01 0.07
N GLN A 130 -9.08 8.72 1.07
CA GLN A 130 -9.30 8.15 2.40
C GLN A 130 -10.28 6.97 2.34
N GLU A 131 -11.44 7.16 1.72
CA GLU A 131 -12.47 6.12 1.57
C GLU A 131 -11.95 4.90 0.81
N ALA A 132 -11.23 5.11 -0.30
CA ALA A 132 -10.60 4.02 -1.05
C ALA A 132 -9.56 3.27 -0.21
N SER A 133 -8.77 3.97 0.61
CA SER A 133 -7.79 3.35 1.49
C SER A 133 -8.44 2.48 2.58
N GLU A 134 -9.59 2.92 3.11
CA GLU A 134 -10.38 2.18 4.10
C GLU A 134 -11.02 0.94 3.46
N LEU A 135 -11.64 1.08 2.29
CA LEU A 135 -12.19 -0.03 1.50
C LEU A 135 -11.13 -1.07 1.14
N ILE A 136 -9.91 -0.66 0.77
CA ILE A 136 -8.81 -1.59 0.48
C ILE A 136 -8.41 -2.37 1.74
N LYS A 137 -8.36 -1.72 2.91
CA LYS A 137 -8.07 -2.39 4.18
C LYS A 137 -9.16 -3.39 4.54
N GLU A 138 -10.43 -3.01 4.43
CA GLU A 138 -11.57 -3.89 4.71
C GLU A 138 -11.61 -5.08 3.75
N CYS A 139 -11.38 -4.86 2.45
CA CYS A 139 -11.32 -5.93 1.47
C CYS A 139 -10.18 -6.92 1.76
N LYS A 140 -8.98 -6.43 2.12
CA LYS A 140 -7.87 -7.29 2.54
C LYS A 140 -8.22 -8.11 3.78
N ARG A 141 -8.86 -7.50 4.77
CA ARG A 141 -9.32 -8.17 6.00
C ARG A 141 -10.35 -9.26 5.68
N SER A 142 -11.40 -8.91 4.95
CA SER A 142 -12.46 -9.83 4.53
C SER A 142 -11.91 -11.01 3.73
N ARG A 143 -10.99 -10.76 2.79
CA ARG A 143 -10.30 -11.81 2.04
C ARG A 143 -9.52 -12.75 2.96
N ASN A 144 -8.77 -12.23 3.94
CA ASN A 144 -8.01 -13.07 4.87
C ASN A 144 -8.94 -13.92 5.74
N VAL A 145 -10.05 -13.35 6.21
CA VAL A 145 -11.11 -14.07 6.94
C VAL A 145 -11.71 -15.18 6.07
N ALA A 146 -12.07 -14.88 4.82
CA ALA A 146 -12.63 -15.85 3.89
C ALA A 146 -11.66 -16.99 3.54
N VAL A 147 -10.38 -16.69 3.35
CA VAL A 147 -9.34 -17.72 3.12
C VAL A 147 -9.19 -18.61 4.34
N SER A 148 -9.13 -18.02 5.54
CA SER A 148 -9.02 -18.77 6.79
C SER A 148 -10.23 -19.68 7.01
N GLU A 149 -11.44 -19.17 6.83
CA GLU A 149 -12.67 -19.96 6.96
C GLU A 149 -12.75 -21.05 5.89
N GLY A 150 -12.31 -20.77 4.65
CA GLY A 150 -12.24 -21.77 3.58
C GLY A 150 -11.30 -22.93 3.91
N LEU A 151 -10.11 -22.63 4.45
CA LEU A 151 -9.15 -23.64 4.89
C LEU A 151 -9.67 -24.43 6.10
N ALA A 152 -10.21 -23.73 7.10
CA ALA A 152 -10.78 -24.35 8.29
C ALA A 152 -11.95 -25.28 7.96
N SER A 153 -12.86 -24.84 7.08
CA SER A 153 -13.96 -25.65 6.58
C SER A 153 -13.47 -26.90 5.84
N GLY A 154 -12.39 -26.79 5.07
CA GLY A 154 -11.75 -27.94 4.42
C GLY A 154 -11.27 -29.00 5.42
N PHE A 155 -10.60 -28.57 6.50
CA PHE A 155 -10.16 -29.47 7.56
C PHE A 155 -11.32 -30.06 8.37
N GLU A 156 -12.31 -29.24 8.72
CA GLU A 156 -13.50 -29.68 9.45
C GLU A 156 -14.31 -30.71 8.65
N LYS A 157 -14.47 -30.50 7.34
CA LYS A 157 -15.13 -31.47 6.46
C LYS A 157 -14.41 -32.81 6.48
N LYS A 158 -13.06 -32.80 6.44
CA LYS A 158 -12.27 -34.04 6.52
C LYS A 158 -12.37 -34.72 7.88
N ALA A 159 -12.34 -33.96 8.97
CA ALA A 159 -12.57 -34.49 10.31
C ALA A 159 -13.95 -35.17 10.43
N THR A 160 -14.99 -34.52 9.90
CA THR A 160 -16.37 -35.04 9.91
C THR A 160 -16.52 -36.29 9.04
N GLU A 161 -15.95 -36.30 7.83
CA GLU A 161 -15.93 -37.48 6.95
C GLU A 161 -15.28 -38.69 7.65
N LEU A 162 -14.17 -38.47 8.37
CA LEU A 162 -13.53 -39.52 9.16
C LEU A 162 -14.38 -39.96 10.35
N GLN A 163 -15.06 -39.04 11.04
CA GLN A 163 -15.94 -39.38 12.15
C GLN A 163 -17.13 -40.24 11.70
N VAL A 164 -17.69 -39.94 10.53
CA VAL A 164 -18.71 -40.80 9.90
C VAL A 164 -18.13 -42.19 9.59
N SER A 165 -16.89 -42.26 9.10
CA SER A 165 -16.21 -43.54 8.86
C SER A 165 -16.01 -44.34 10.17
N ILE A 166 -15.63 -43.68 11.27
CA ILE A 166 -15.51 -44.33 12.59
C ILE A 166 -16.81 -45.04 12.97
N ASN A 167 -17.96 -44.38 12.78
CA ASN A 167 -19.26 -44.98 13.10
C ASN A 167 -19.53 -46.27 12.30
N TRP A 168 -19.16 -46.31 11.01
CA TRP A 168 -19.26 -47.52 10.20
C TRP A 168 -18.37 -48.66 10.72
N TRP A 169 -17.15 -48.36 11.15
CA TRP A 169 -16.25 -49.34 11.74
C TRP A 169 -16.71 -49.84 13.11
N ILE A 170 -17.34 -48.99 13.91
CA ILE A 170 -17.97 -49.39 15.18
C ILE A 170 -19.12 -50.37 14.92
N VAL A 171 -19.98 -50.09 13.93
CA VAL A 171 -21.03 -51.03 13.51
C VAL A 171 -20.42 -52.36 13.05
N GLY A 172 -19.34 -52.31 12.26
CA GLY A 172 -18.57 -53.49 11.86
C GLY A 172 -18.05 -54.30 13.05
N LEU A 173 -17.52 -53.63 14.08
CA LEU A 173 -17.04 -54.26 15.31
C LEU A 173 -18.17 -54.93 16.09
N VAL A 174 -19.32 -54.27 16.24
CA VAL A 174 -20.49 -54.86 16.89
C VAL A 174 -20.98 -56.11 16.14
N CYS A 175 -21.06 -56.04 14.81
CA CYS A 175 -21.39 -57.21 13.99
C CYS A 175 -20.37 -58.35 14.18
N ALA A 176 -19.07 -58.05 14.18
CA ALA A 176 -18.01 -59.03 14.43
C ALA A 176 -18.20 -59.74 15.78
N LEU A 177 -18.56 -58.99 16.81
CA LEU A 177 -18.79 -59.52 18.15
C LEU A 177 -20.02 -60.44 18.20
N LEU A 178 -21.10 -60.06 17.52
CA LEU A 178 -22.31 -60.90 17.40
C LEU A 178 -22.02 -62.21 16.65
N PHE A 179 -21.28 -62.14 15.54
CA PHE A 179 -20.83 -63.33 14.81
C PHE A 179 -19.92 -64.21 15.67
N GLY A 180 -18.94 -63.61 16.37
CA GLY A 180 -18.06 -64.32 17.29
C GLY A 180 -18.83 -65.04 18.39
N MET A 181 -19.85 -64.40 18.97
CA MET A 181 -20.73 -65.02 19.96
C MET A 181 -21.55 -66.17 19.38
N GLY A 182 -22.12 -66.00 18.18
CA GLY A 182 -22.89 -67.05 17.49
C GLY A 182 -22.04 -68.27 17.13
N PHE A 183 -20.90 -68.07 16.46
CA PHE A 183 -19.97 -69.14 16.12
C PHE A 183 -19.36 -69.79 17.37
N GLY A 184 -19.07 -69.01 18.41
CA GLY A 184 -18.57 -69.51 19.68
C GLY A 184 -19.56 -70.45 20.37
N TYR A 185 -20.85 -70.08 20.40
CA TYR A 185 -21.91 -70.91 20.97
C TYR A 185 -22.02 -72.27 20.25
N VAL A 186 -22.16 -72.24 18.92
CA VAL A 186 -22.29 -73.47 18.10
C VAL A 186 -21.06 -74.36 18.26
N ARG A 187 -19.86 -73.77 18.30
CA ARG A 187 -18.62 -74.53 18.40
C ARG A 187 -18.40 -75.13 19.78
N SER A 188 -18.85 -74.47 20.86
CA SER A 188 -18.75 -74.96 22.23
C SER A 188 -19.52 -76.27 22.43
N GLU A 189 -20.72 -76.39 21.87
CA GLU A 189 -21.49 -77.65 21.91
C GLU A 189 -20.79 -78.77 21.14
N GLN A 190 -20.34 -78.49 19.92
CA GLN A 190 -19.62 -79.45 19.09
C GLN A 190 -18.30 -79.92 19.73
N LEU A 191 -17.57 -79.02 20.41
CA LEU A 191 -16.31 -79.38 21.06
C LEU A 191 -16.54 -80.28 22.29
N THR A 192 -17.65 -80.07 23.01
CA THR A 192 -18.06 -80.88 24.17
C THR A 192 -18.49 -82.29 23.75
N GLU A 193 -19.12 -82.43 22.59
CA GLU A 193 -19.51 -83.74 22.03
C GLU A 193 -18.31 -84.53 21.50
N ILE A 194 -17.40 -83.85 20.78
CA ILE A 194 -16.15 -84.43 20.26
C ILE A 194 -15.25 -84.90 21.41
N LEU A 195 -15.19 -84.21 22.55
CA LEU A 195 -14.36 -84.62 23.70
C LEU A 195 -14.82 -85.93 24.36
N LYS A 196 -16.06 -86.36 24.10
CA LYS A 196 -16.63 -87.62 24.63
C LYS A 196 -16.38 -88.82 23.70
N MET A 197 -15.92 -88.61 22.46
CA MET A 197 -15.57 -89.67 21.51
C MET A 197 -14.06 -89.95 21.53
N ASP A 198 -13.69 -91.20 21.24
CA ASP A 198 -12.29 -91.61 21.10
C ASP A 198 -11.83 -91.25 19.68
N LEU A 199 -11.18 -90.09 19.50
CA LEU A 199 -10.76 -89.60 18.19
C LEU A 199 -9.36 -90.05 17.81
N THR A 200 -9.19 -90.36 16.52
CA THR A 200 -7.87 -90.48 15.90
C THR A 200 -7.17 -89.12 15.85
N VAL A 201 -5.87 -89.09 16.12
CA VAL A 201 -5.03 -87.88 16.20
C VAL A 201 -5.21 -86.95 14.99
N GLY A 202 -5.38 -87.50 13.77
CA GLY A 202 -5.61 -86.72 12.55
C GLY A 202 -6.96 -85.99 12.50
N GLN A 203 -8.02 -86.59 13.02
CA GLN A 203 -9.36 -85.96 13.07
C GLN A 203 -9.40 -84.83 14.12
N ALA A 204 -8.75 -85.04 15.27
CA ALA A 204 -8.60 -84.00 16.29
C ALA A 204 -7.87 -82.75 15.74
N PHE A 205 -6.82 -82.95 14.94
CA PHE A 205 -6.08 -81.86 14.31
C PHE A 205 -6.91 -81.08 13.27
N LEU A 206 -7.73 -81.78 12.47
CA LEU A 206 -8.62 -81.13 11.49
C LEU A 206 -9.68 -80.26 12.20
N HIS A 207 -10.30 -80.78 13.26
CA HIS A 207 -11.24 -80.02 14.08
C HIS A 207 -10.59 -78.81 14.75
N PHE A 208 -9.31 -78.89 15.14
CA PHE A 208 -8.56 -77.75 15.66
C PHE A 208 -8.39 -76.65 14.62
N ILE A 209 -7.93 -76.96 13.40
CA ILE A 209 -7.77 -75.98 12.32
C ILE A 209 -9.10 -75.29 12.00
N ILE A 210 -10.18 -76.06 11.86
CA ILE A 210 -11.52 -75.52 11.58
C ILE A 210 -11.98 -74.57 12.70
N THR A 211 -11.65 -74.89 13.95
CA THR A 211 -11.98 -74.03 15.11
C THR A 211 -11.20 -72.72 15.07
N VAL A 212 -9.89 -72.79 14.85
CA VAL A 212 -9.02 -71.61 14.77
C VAL A 212 -9.45 -70.69 13.64
N PHE A 213 -9.82 -71.23 12.48
CA PHE A 213 -10.26 -70.42 11.34
C PHE A 213 -11.69 -69.86 11.54
N SER A 214 -12.59 -70.64 12.12
CA SER A 214 -13.99 -70.23 12.36
C SER A 214 -14.10 -69.14 13.45
N VAL A 215 -13.36 -69.24 14.54
CA VAL A 215 -13.33 -68.22 15.60
C VAL A 215 -12.35 -67.08 15.26
N GLY A 216 -11.29 -67.40 14.51
CA GLY A 216 -10.27 -66.44 14.09
C GLY A 216 -10.78 -65.40 13.10
N GLY A 217 -11.76 -65.74 12.25
CA GLY A 217 -12.37 -64.79 11.31
C GLY A 217 -13.02 -63.58 12.00
N PRO A 218 -14.03 -63.77 12.87
CA PRO A 218 -14.63 -62.68 13.64
C PRO A 218 -13.62 -61.95 14.53
N PHE A 219 -12.65 -62.67 15.11
CA PHE A 219 -11.61 -62.08 15.95
C PHE A 219 -10.65 -61.17 15.16
N TRP A 220 -10.22 -61.60 13.97
CA TRP A 220 -9.40 -60.78 13.07
C TRP A 220 -10.18 -59.55 12.63
N LEU A 221 -11.46 -59.70 12.24
CA LEU A 221 -12.28 -58.56 11.84
C LEU A 221 -12.44 -57.57 12.99
N ALA A 222 -12.70 -58.03 14.22
CA ALA A 222 -12.78 -57.17 15.41
C ALA A 222 -11.46 -56.42 15.68
N TRP A 223 -10.31 -57.10 15.55
CA TRP A 223 -8.99 -56.48 15.68
C TRP A 223 -8.75 -55.40 14.62
N LEU A 224 -9.07 -55.69 13.35
CA LEU A 224 -8.91 -54.76 12.24
C LEU A 224 -9.81 -53.53 12.42
N CYS A 225 -11.09 -53.72 12.80
CA CYS A 225 -12.00 -52.63 13.10
C CYS A 225 -11.46 -51.76 14.24
N THR A 226 -10.95 -52.37 15.31
CA THR A 226 -10.38 -51.63 16.46
C THR A 226 -9.20 -50.76 16.03
N ARG A 227 -8.27 -51.29 15.21
CA ARG A 227 -7.15 -50.51 14.68
C ARG A 227 -7.62 -49.37 13.78
N GLN A 228 -8.59 -49.64 12.91
CA GLN A 228 -9.08 -48.63 11.98
C GLN A 228 -9.85 -47.51 12.70
N VAL A 229 -10.62 -47.83 13.74
CA VAL A 229 -11.28 -46.84 14.61
C VAL A 229 -10.23 -45.95 15.26
N ASN A 230 -9.17 -46.51 15.85
CA ASN A 230 -8.14 -45.72 16.51
C ASN A 230 -7.39 -44.79 15.53
N LYS A 231 -7.05 -45.31 14.34
CA LYS A 231 -6.43 -44.51 13.27
C LYS A 231 -7.35 -43.36 12.83
N CYS A 232 -8.59 -43.64 12.48
CA CYS A 232 -9.54 -42.62 12.05
C CYS A 232 -9.84 -41.59 13.16
N PHE A 233 -9.95 -42.01 14.42
CA PHE A 233 -10.15 -41.11 15.56
C PHE A 233 -9.00 -40.11 15.69
N THR A 234 -7.77 -40.64 15.71
CA THR A 234 -6.55 -39.82 15.80
C THR A 234 -6.45 -38.82 14.65
N LEU A 235 -6.70 -39.24 13.41
CA LEU A 235 -6.70 -38.32 12.27
C LEU A 235 -7.84 -37.30 12.37
N SER A 236 -9.03 -37.70 12.81
CA SER A 236 -10.17 -36.78 12.93
C SER A 236 -9.91 -35.68 13.95
N GLU A 237 -9.26 -36.02 15.08
CA GLU A 237 -8.89 -35.07 16.12
C GLU A 237 -7.82 -34.08 15.62
N ASP A 238 -6.81 -34.57 14.90
CA ASP A 238 -5.77 -33.71 14.30
C ASP A 238 -6.37 -32.72 13.29
N TYR A 239 -7.25 -33.18 12.39
CA TYR A 239 -7.93 -32.29 11.45
C TYR A 239 -8.88 -31.30 12.14
N ALA A 240 -9.60 -31.72 13.19
CA ALA A 240 -10.44 -30.82 13.97
C ALA A 240 -9.62 -29.76 14.71
N TYR A 241 -8.45 -30.14 15.23
CA TYR A 241 -7.50 -29.21 15.83
C TYR A 241 -6.96 -28.20 14.79
N LYS A 242 -6.54 -28.66 13.61
CA LYS A 242 -6.09 -27.79 12.51
C LYS A 242 -7.19 -26.82 12.05
N ALA A 243 -8.45 -27.27 11.98
CA ALA A 243 -9.59 -26.40 11.69
C ALA A 243 -9.73 -25.29 12.75
N THR A 244 -9.65 -25.65 14.04
CA THR A 244 -9.79 -24.73 15.16
C THR A 244 -8.64 -23.70 15.21
N VAL A 245 -7.39 -24.15 15.02
CA VAL A 245 -6.22 -23.26 14.97
C VAL A 245 -6.32 -22.28 13.80
N THR A 246 -6.77 -22.75 12.64
CA THR A 246 -6.97 -21.89 11.46
C THR A 246 -8.01 -20.82 11.73
N ARG A 247 -9.17 -21.16 12.32
CA ARG A 247 -10.18 -20.16 12.70
C ARG A 247 -9.70 -19.17 13.75
N ALA A 248 -8.95 -19.65 14.74
CA ALA A 248 -8.41 -18.78 15.78
C ALA A 248 -7.31 -17.83 15.26
N TYR A 249 -6.59 -18.22 14.20
CA TYR A 249 -5.50 -17.43 13.63
C TYR A 249 -5.95 -16.03 13.19
N THR A 250 -7.11 -15.87 12.56
CA THR A 250 -7.58 -14.53 12.15
C THR A 250 -7.89 -13.63 13.34
N GLY A 251 -8.52 -14.19 14.38
CA GLY A 251 -8.76 -13.45 15.63
C GLY A 251 -7.46 -13.04 16.32
N PHE A 252 -6.46 -13.93 16.34
CA PHE A 252 -5.15 -13.61 16.89
C PHE A 252 -4.36 -12.63 16.01
N GLN A 253 -4.49 -12.71 14.69
CA GLN A 253 -3.87 -11.76 13.76
C GLN A 253 -4.41 -10.34 13.99
N ASP A 254 -5.73 -10.22 14.14
CA ASP A 254 -6.39 -8.94 14.41
C ASP A 254 -5.97 -8.31 15.74
N GLU A 255 -5.76 -9.15 16.76
CA GLU A 255 -5.28 -8.67 18.05
C GLU A 255 -3.77 -8.36 18.01
N ALA A 256 -2.99 -9.13 17.24
CA ALA A 256 -1.55 -8.93 17.07
C ALA A 256 -1.20 -7.64 16.34
N GLU A 257 -2.04 -7.18 15.41
CA GLU A 257 -1.87 -5.87 14.74
C GLU A 257 -1.91 -4.69 15.74
N LYS A 258 -2.48 -4.88 16.93
CA LYS A 258 -2.46 -3.88 18.02
C LYS A 258 -1.16 -3.90 18.82
N PHE A 259 -0.39 -4.99 18.73
CA PHE A 259 0.91 -5.19 19.38
C PHE A 259 2.05 -4.99 18.37
N ALA A 260 3.30 -5.04 18.81
CA ALA A 260 4.46 -4.86 17.93
C ALA A 260 4.53 -5.91 16.82
N ASP A 261 5.09 -5.54 15.67
CA ASP A 261 5.22 -6.38 14.46
C ASP A 261 5.85 -7.76 14.71
N ASP A 262 6.76 -7.86 15.68
CA ASP A 262 7.42 -9.12 16.06
C ASP A 262 6.41 -10.17 16.57
N THR A 263 5.35 -9.72 17.26
CA THR A 263 4.30 -10.60 17.80
C THR A 263 3.46 -11.19 16.67
N ALA A 264 3.09 -10.37 15.67
CA ALA A 264 2.36 -10.83 14.49
C ALA A 264 3.18 -11.86 13.70
N GLN A 265 4.49 -11.63 13.55
CA GLN A 265 5.40 -12.57 12.91
C GLN A 265 5.53 -13.88 13.70
N GLN A 266 5.62 -13.82 15.02
CA GLN A 266 5.67 -15.00 15.88
C GLN A 266 4.38 -15.83 15.77
N ILE A 267 3.21 -15.19 15.81
CA ILE A 267 1.91 -15.88 15.67
C ILE A 267 1.82 -16.55 14.30
N PHE A 268 2.23 -15.87 13.22
CA PHE A 268 2.25 -16.44 11.89
C PHE A 268 3.17 -17.67 11.79
N ARG A 269 4.39 -17.57 12.31
CA ARG A 269 5.33 -18.71 12.34
C ARG A 269 4.78 -19.88 13.15
N SER A 270 4.17 -19.59 14.31
CA SER A 270 3.55 -20.61 15.15
C SER A 270 2.36 -21.28 14.45
N ALA A 271 1.53 -20.51 13.74
CA ALA A 271 0.39 -21.02 13.00
C ALA A 271 0.82 -21.95 11.86
N ILE A 272 1.79 -21.52 11.04
CA ILE A 272 2.37 -22.36 9.98
C ILE A 272 2.96 -23.63 10.56
N SER A 273 3.75 -23.54 11.64
CA SER A 273 4.34 -24.72 12.28
C SER A 273 3.27 -25.74 12.71
N ARG A 274 2.10 -25.29 13.18
CA ARG A 274 0.99 -26.18 13.57
C ARG A 274 0.26 -26.78 12.36
N LEU A 275 0.17 -26.04 11.27
CA LEU A 275 -0.40 -26.53 10.02
C LEU A 275 0.51 -27.56 9.34
N ASP A 276 1.83 -27.35 9.38
CA ASP A 276 2.84 -28.22 8.78
C ASP A 276 3.13 -29.49 9.60
N GLU A 277 2.75 -29.54 10.88
CA GLU A 277 2.88 -30.76 11.69
C GLU A 277 2.16 -31.94 11.00
N MET A 278 2.92 -33.01 10.69
CA MET A 278 2.38 -34.19 10.01
C MET A 278 1.32 -34.89 10.86
N PRO A 279 0.15 -35.26 10.27
CA PRO A 279 -0.94 -35.95 10.98
C PRO A 279 -0.53 -37.33 11.51
N LEU A 280 0.55 -37.90 10.95
CA LEU A 280 1.07 -39.23 11.28
C LEU A 280 1.85 -39.28 12.60
N ARG A 281 2.16 -38.15 13.25
CA ARG A 281 2.93 -38.13 14.51
C ARG A 281 2.28 -38.96 15.62
N LEU A 282 0.95 -38.94 15.70
CA LEU A 282 0.20 -39.63 16.74
C LEU A 282 -0.03 -41.12 16.42
N ILE A 283 0.23 -41.53 15.18
CA ILE A 283 0.20 -42.94 14.76
C ILE A 283 1.63 -43.48 14.88
N HIS A 284 2.08 -43.72 16.11
CA HIS A 284 3.44 -44.23 16.34
C HIS A 284 3.65 -45.64 15.73
N ASP A 285 4.87 -45.84 15.23
CA ASP A 285 5.46 -46.89 14.36
C ASP A 285 5.37 -48.37 14.79
N LYS A 286 4.48 -48.77 15.70
CA LYS A 286 4.26 -50.21 15.98
C LYS A 286 3.19 -50.78 15.05
N ASP A 287 3.45 -50.68 13.75
CA ASP A 287 2.69 -51.36 12.69
C ASP A 287 2.98 -52.87 12.73
N HIS A 288 2.46 -53.53 13.76
CA HIS A 288 2.40 -54.98 13.78
C HIS A 288 1.42 -55.44 12.71
N SER A 289 1.93 -56.12 11.68
CA SER A 289 1.14 -56.57 10.52
C SER A 289 0.12 -57.66 10.82
N SER A 290 0.08 -58.22 12.04
CA SER A 290 -0.89 -59.27 12.39
C SER A 290 -1.29 -59.25 13.87
N PRO A 291 -2.51 -59.74 14.21
CA PRO A 291 -2.97 -59.86 15.59
C PRO A 291 -2.01 -60.65 16.48
N LEU A 292 -1.42 -61.72 15.93
CA LEU A 292 -0.45 -62.56 16.64
C LEU A 292 0.88 -61.82 16.88
N HIS A 293 1.31 -61.00 15.92
CA HIS A 293 2.54 -60.22 16.07
C HIS A 293 2.40 -59.15 17.16
N GLU A 294 1.22 -58.54 17.30
CA GLU A 294 0.91 -57.58 18.36
C GLU A 294 0.80 -58.24 19.74
N LEU A 295 0.20 -59.43 19.83
CA LEU A 295 0.15 -60.22 21.06
C LEU A 295 1.56 -60.63 21.52
N MET A 296 2.38 -61.17 20.61
CA MET A 296 3.73 -61.65 20.93
C MET A 296 4.69 -60.53 21.35
N ASN A 297 4.49 -59.31 20.83
CA ASN A 297 5.26 -58.12 21.20
C ASN A 297 4.62 -57.28 22.31
N SER A 298 3.51 -57.74 22.90
CA SER A 298 2.90 -57.04 24.03
C SER A 298 3.74 -57.21 25.30
N ASP A 299 3.95 -56.13 26.04
CA ASP A 299 4.71 -56.13 27.30
C ASP A 299 4.12 -57.08 28.35
N VAL A 300 2.82 -57.39 28.23
CA VAL A 300 2.11 -58.35 29.10
C VAL A 300 2.58 -59.77 28.84
N ILE A 301 2.73 -60.19 27.58
CA ILE A 301 3.22 -61.54 27.24
C ILE A 301 4.74 -61.63 27.41
N GLN A 302 5.49 -60.54 27.24
CA GLN A 302 6.94 -60.58 27.53
C GLN A 302 7.22 -60.68 29.04
N LYS A 303 6.40 -60.04 29.90
CA LYS A 303 6.52 -60.13 31.35
C LYS A 303 5.93 -61.43 31.92
N ALA A 304 4.80 -61.91 31.39
CA ALA A 304 4.14 -63.14 31.87
C ALA A 304 4.57 -64.42 31.13
N GLY A 305 5.17 -64.28 29.95
CA GLY A 305 5.59 -65.37 29.07
C GLY A 305 6.48 -66.43 29.72
N PRO A 306 7.55 -66.08 30.46
CA PRO A 306 8.39 -67.10 31.08
C PRO A 306 7.65 -67.89 32.17
N GLU A 307 6.81 -67.24 32.99
CA GLU A 307 6.08 -67.91 34.07
C GLU A 307 4.95 -68.80 33.54
N VAL A 308 4.17 -68.30 32.59
CA VAL A 308 3.06 -69.04 31.96
C VAL A 308 3.58 -70.22 31.12
N MET A 309 4.70 -70.07 30.40
CA MET A 309 5.32 -71.19 29.68
C MET A 309 5.86 -72.27 30.62
N ILE A 310 6.44 -71.90 31.77
CA ILE A 310 6.91 -72.87 32.76
C ILE A 310 5.72 -73.63 33.38
N GLU A 311 4.60 -72.96 33.61
CA GLU A 311 3.40 -73.58 34.17
C GLU A 311 2.69 -74.50 33.16
N LEU A 312 2.60 -74.06 31.89
CA LEU A 312 2.08 -74.89 30.79
C LEU A 312 2.98 -76.11 30.54
N THR A 313 4.30 -75.96 30.52
CA THR A 313 5.23 -77.09 30.35
C THR A 313 5.15 -78.07 31.52
N LYS A 314 4.99 -77.59 32.76
CA LYS A 314 4.73 -78.44 33.94
C LYS A 314 3.37 -79.14 33.87
N ALA A 315 2.31 -78.46 33.40
CA ALA A 315 0.99 -79.04 33.22
C ALA A 315 0.99 -80.13 32.12
N PHE A 316 1.67 -79.88 31.00
CA PHE A 316 1.87 -80.86 29.93
C PHE A 316 2.75 -82.03 30.38
N ALA A 317 3.81 -81.79 31.17
CA ALA A 317 4.65 -82.84 31.73
C ALA A 317 3.87 -83.72 32.73
N LYS A 318 3.02 -83.13 33.58
CA LYS A 318 2.12 -83.86 34.49
C LYS A 318 1.07 -84.68 33.71
N GLY A 319 0.49 -84.12 32.65
CA GLY A 319 -0.44 -84.85 31.77
C GLY A 319 0.24 -86.04 31.06
N LYS A 320 1.50 -85.89 30.64
CA LYS A 320 2.28 -86.98 30.05
C LYS A 320 2.66 -88.06 31.08
N GLN A 321 2.93 -87.68 32.33
CA GLN A 321 3.14 -88.62 33.45
C GLN A 321 1.87 -89.34 33.89
N SER A 322 0.70 -88.69 33.86
CA SER A 322 -0.58 -89.37 34.17
C SER A 322 -0.97 -90.37 33.07
N LEU A 323 -0.64 -90.08 31.81
CA LEU A 323 -0.81 -91.02 30.70
C LEU A 323 0.21 -92.17 30.75
N SER A 324 1.46 -91.91 31.16
CA SER A 324 2.50 -92.94 31.30
C SER A 324 2.32 -93.83 32.53
N SER A 325 1.75 -93.33 33.63
CA SER A 325 1.44 -94.13 34.83
C SER A 325 0.23 -95.04 34.60
N LYS A 326 -0.80 -94.54 33.91
CA LYS A 326 -1.96 -95.36 33.51
C LYS A 326 -1.63 -96.45 32.48
N ALA A 327 -0.55 -96.26 31.69
CA ALA A 327 -0.01 -97.29 30.80
C ALA A 327 0.94 -98.30 31.49
N LYS A 328 1.42 -98.00 32.71
CA LYS A 328 2.37 -98.86 33.46
C LYS A 328 1.68 -99.72 34.53
N GLU A 329 0.45 -99.38 34.91
CA GLU A 329 -0.37 -100.17 35.84
C GLU A 329 -1.03 -101.39 35.17
N THR A 330 -1.02 -101.48 33.83
CA THR A 330 -1.58 -102.61 33.07
C THR A 330 -0.56 -103.67 32.63
N LEU A 331 0.73 -103.54 32.97
CA LEU A 331 1.74 -104.49 32.50
C LEU A 331 2.86 -104.75 33.53
N SER A 332 2.65 -105.69 34.46
CA SER A 332 3.73 -106.54 35.00
C SER A 332 3.21 -107.85 35.60
N PRO A 333 3.98 -108.95 35.51
CA PRO A 333 3.46 -110.30 35.33
C PRO A 333 3.41 -111.13 36.62
N LYS A 334 2.45 -112.07 36.68
CA LYS A 334 2.32 -113.07 37.74
C LYS A 334 3.29 -114.26 37.51
N PRO A 335 4.13 -114.67 38.49
CA PRO A 335 4.86 -115.94 38.43
C PRO A 335 4.08 -117.12 39.07
N PRO A 336 4.43 -118.39 38.79
CA PRO A 336 3.50 -119.53 38.84
C PRO A 336 3.65 -120.52 40.04
N GLN A 337 2.50 -121.09 40.45
CA GLN A 337 2.13 -122.47 40.91
C GLN A 337 2.94 -123.24 41.99
N PRO A 338 2.31 -124.06 42.88
CA PRO A 338 1.74 -125.38 42.51
C PRO A 338 0.46 -125.84 43.27
N ALA A 339 -0.05 -127.00 42.83
CA ALA A 339 -1.33 -127.65 43.08
C ALA A 339 -1.55 -128.28 44.47
N SER A 340 -2.82 -128.37 44.91
CA SER A 340 -3.61 -129.61 45.12
C SER A 340 -4.64 -129.55 46.26
N VAL A 341 -5.71 -130.34 46.06
CA VAL A 341 -6.65 -130.96 47.03
C VAL A 341 -8.02 -130.28 47.26
N GLU A 342 -9.07 -130.92 46.71
CA GLU A 342 -10.48 -130.81 47.14
C GLU A 342 -10.67 -131.38 48.57
N PRO A 343 -11.76 -131.03 49.28
CA PRO A 343 -12.87 -132.01 49.25
C PRO A 343 -14.27 -131.39 49.22
N VAL A 344 -15.16 -132.20 48.65
CA VAL A 344 -16.62 -132.21 48.71
C VAL A 344 -17.18 -132.04 50.14
N LYS A 345 -18.21 -131.19 50.32
CA LYS A 345 -19.43 -131.59 51.06
C LYS A 345 -20.67 -130.70 50.80
N THR A 346 -21.71 -131.44 50.51
CA THR A 346 -23.13 -131.23 50.19
C THR A 346 -24.00 -130.48 51.23
N ILE A 347 -25.14 -129.98 50.72
CA ILE A 347 -26.49 -129.81 51.35
C ILE A 347 -26.77 -128.51 52.13
N ASN A 348 -27.57 -127.61 51.55
CA ASN A 348 -29.04 -127.55 51.74
C ASN A 348 -29.70 -126.73 50.63
#